data_AF-A0A931CPD2-F1
#
_entry.id   AF-A0A931CPD2-F1
#
_cell.length_a   1.000
_cell.length_b   1.000
_cell.length_c   1.000
_cell.angle_alpha   90.00
_cell.angle_beta   90.00
_cell.angle_gamma   90.00
#
_symmetry.space_group_name_H-M   'P 1'
#
loop_
_entity.id
_entity.type
_entity.pdbx_description
1 polymer ?
#
loop_
_entity_poly.entity_id
_entity_poly.type
_entity_poly.pdbx_seq_one_letter_code
_entity_poly.pdbx_strand_id
1 'polypeptide(L)'
;MPSHNARDLRSSNRPDRDRSPQIDDDVTGTELDKVTRAQLRTLEEKSGEWVSRHLVMAGRLMDTDPELSFQHALAASRRGGRLAAVREAVGLTAYAAGHYGEALREFRTYRRISGSNEHLPVMADCERGMGRPDRALDLIRSEDAQTLDTAGKVELAIVASGARADLGEREAAVAALEIPQLDMNRAFSFSPRLFRAYADALDAVGRSTEAATWLGQAVKAESALGIDDDADPFIVDLAEEDEEEERKPRKKQDTSMFNADGEAIVPEPKVPVKRTPAVPVEIDDAESDYFESDDAESDEFSADDAEPEGTEADDGNSTDAGSTDEHGNDTESDDENAVRDAGAITSGGSAANGEGAPLHD
;
A
#
# COMPACT_ATOMS: atom_id res chain seq x y z
N MET A 1 -26.51 -7.42 -3.83
CA MET A 1 -25.62 -7.87 -4.91
C MET A 1 -24.98 -6.63 -5.49
N PRO A 2 -23.67 -6.42 -5.37
CA PRO A 2 -23.02 -5.26 -5.97
C PRO A 2 -23.26 -5.31 -7.48
N SER A 3 -23.80 -4.23 -8.03
CA SER A 3 -24.07 -4.14 -9.46
C SER A 3 -22.75 -4.11 -10.23
N HIS A 4 -22.62 -4.98 -11.22
CA HIS A 4 -21.40 -5.12 -12.01
C HIS A 4 -21.32 -4.08 -13.13
N ASN A 5 -20.11 -3.69 -13.53
CA ASN A 5 -19.90 -2.72 -14.60
C ASN A 5 -20.17 -3.31 -15.98
N ALA A 6 -21.19 -2.79 -16.68
CA ALA A 6 -21.55 -3.23 -18.03
C ALA A 6 -20.52 -2.87 -19.12
N ARG A 7 -19.56 -1.97 -18.82
CA ARG A 7 -18.50 -1.54 -19.75
C ARG A 7 -17.24 -2.40 -19.67
N ASP A 8 -17.26 -3.52 -18.94
CA ASP A 8 -16.13 -4.45 -18.95
C ASP A 8 -15.99 -5.07 -20.35
N LEU A 9 -15.11 -4.49 -21.18
CA LEU A 9 -14.85 -4.87 -22.57
C LEU A 9 -14.23 -6.27 -22.70
N ARG A 10 -13.77 -6.85 -21.59
CA ARG A 10 -13.59 -8.30 -21.51
C ARG A 10 -14.85 -8.82 -20.82
N SER A 11 -15.81 -9.28 -21.61
CA SER A 11 -16.57 -10.44 -21.15
C SER A 11 -15.53 -11.40 -20.60
N SER A 12 -15.71 -11.82 -19.36
CA SER A 12 -14.93 -12.87 -18.75
C SER A 12 -15.04 -14.12 -19.63
N ASN A 13 -14.19 -14.23 -20.67
CA ASN A 13 -14.08 -15.44 -21.48
C ASN A 13 -13.49 -16.59 -20.63
N ARG A 14 -13.03 -16.30 -19.40
CA ARG A 14 -12.88 -17.28 -18.33
C ARG A 14 -14.05 -17.18 -17.35
N PRO A 15 -14.80 -18.27 -17.11
CA PRO A 15 -15.91 -18.28 -16.15
C PRO A 15 -15.47 -17.95 -14.72
N ASP A 16 -14.18 -18.08 -14.39
CA ASP A 16 -13.61 -17.86 -13.05
C ASP A 16 -13.20 -16.41 -12.75
N ARG A 17 -13.47 -15.45 -13.63
CA ARG A 17 -13.08 -14.04 -13.43
C ARG A 17 -14.26 -13.18 -13.01
N ASP A 18 -14.20 -12.66 -11.78
CA ASP A 18 -15.20 -11.73 -11.26
C ASP A 18 -15.29 -10.45 -12.11
N ARG A 19 -16.53 -10.06 -12.39
CA ARG A 19 -16.85 -8.83 -13.13
C ARG A 19 -16.43 -7.61 -12.32
N SER A 20 -15.92 -6.59 -13.01
CA SER A 20 -15.52 -5.35 -12.34
C SER A 20 -16.68 -4.65 -11.63
N PRO A 21 -16.43 -4.01 -10.48
CA PRO A 21 -17.45 -3.25 -9.76
C PRO A 21 -17.96 -2.06 -10.58
N GLN A 22 -19.23 -1.69 -10.41
CA GLN A 22 -19.84 -0.55 -11.10
C GLN A 22 -19.17 0.76 -10.70
N ILE A 23 -18.91 1.60 -11.70
CA ILE A 23 -18.40 2.96 -11.52
C ILE A 23 -19.60 3.90 -11.44
N ASP A 24 -19.56 4.86 -10.53
CA ASP A 24 -20.59 5.88 -10.41
C ASP A 24 -20.64 6.78 -11.67
N ASP A 25 -21.83 7.30 -11.97
CA ASP A 25 -22.07 8.06 -13.20
C ASP A 25 -21.37 9.44 -13.20
N ASP A 26 -21.09 10.00 -12.02
CA ASP A 26 -20.39 11.27 -11.83
C ASP A 26 -18.87 11.16 -12.03
N VAL A 27 -18.30 9.94 -12.03
CA VAL A 27 -16.86 9.74 -12.14
C VAL A 27 -16.38 9.84 -13.59
N THR A 28 -15.56 10.87 -13.84
CA THR A 28 -15.04 11.19 -15.17
C THR A 28 -13.61 10.69 -15.41
N GLY A 29 -12.83 10.44 -14.35
CA GLY A 29 -11.40 10.15 -14.42
C GLY A 29 -10.51 11.41 -14.52
N THR A 30 -11.11 12.61 -14.59
CA THR A 30 -10.37 13.88 -14.63
C THR A 30 -9.98 14.40 -13.24
N GLU A 31 -10.57 13.81 -12.20
CA GLU A 31 -10.35 14.09 -10.79
C GLU A 31 -8.94 13.67 -10.34
N LEU A 32 -8.28 12.78 -11.09
CA LEU A 32 -6.91 12.37 -10.84
C LEU A 32 -5.91 13.53 -10.99
N ASP A 33 -4.87 13.48 -10.17
CA ASP A 33 -3.78 14.45 -10.22
C ASP A 33 -3.03 14.42 -11.57
N LYS A 34 -2.26 15.47 -11.83
CA LYS A 34 -1.60 15.66 -13.12
C LYS A 34 -0.54 14.58 -13.39
N VAL A 35 0.15 14.10 -12.36
CA VAL A 35 1.22 13.10 -12.50
C VAL A 35 0.62 11.75 -12.86
N THR A 36 -0.43 11.31 -12.16
CA THR A 36 -1.11 10.05 -12.50
C THR A 36 -1.69 10.10 -13.90
N ARG A 37 -2.39 11.18 -14.27
CA ARG A 37 -2.94 11.31 -15.64
C ARG A 37 -1.87 11.31 -16.72
N ALA A 38 -0.68 11.84 -16.45
CA ALA A 38 0.43 11.78 -17.40
C ALA A 38 0.89 10.34 -17.66
N GLN A 39 0.95 9.49 -16.62
CA GLN A 39 1.27 8.06 -16.78
C GLN A 39 0.22 7.32 -17.61
N LEU A 40 -1.08 7.62 -17.41
CA LEU A 40 -2.18 6.97 -18.12
C LEU A 40 -2.21 7.27 -19.62
N ARG A 41 -1.60 8.36 -20.09
CA ARG A 41 -1.50 8.71 -21.52
C ARG A 41 -0.69 7.70 -22.34
N THR A 42 0.07 6.82 -21.68
CA THR A 42 0.80 5.73 -22.33
C THR A 42 -0.12 4.58 -22.75
N LEU A 43 -1.34 4.51 -22.19
CA LEU A 43 -2.34 3.51 -22.53
C LEU A 43 -3.17 3.97 -23.75
N GLU A 44 -3.76 3.01 -24.45
CA GLU A 44 -4.80 3.30 -25.45
C GLU A 44 -5.97 4.06 -24.80
N GLU A 45 -6.62 4.96 -25.54
CA GLU A 45 -7.65 5.87 -25.04
C GLU A 45 -8.74 5.16 -24.21
N LYS A 46 -9.30 4.06 -24.73
CA LYS A 46 -10.33 3.26 -24.02
C LYS A 46 -9.81 2.61 -22.73
N SER A 47 -8.53 2.22 -22.71
CA SER A 47 -7.90 1.63 -21.54
C SER A 47 -7.54 2.70 -20.52
N GLY A 48 -7.07 3.87 -20.98
CA GLY A 48 -6.81 5.03 -20.15
C GLY A 48 -8.08 5.53 -19.43
N GLU A 49 -9.20 5.68 -20.15
CA GLU A 49 -10.49 6.07 -19.57
C GLU A 49 -10.99 5.04 -18.54
N TRP A 50 -10.85 3.75 -18.84
CA TRP A 50 -11.21 2.69 -17.90
C TRP A 50 -10.40 2.75 -16.61
N VAL A 51 -9.08 2.81 -16.75
CA VAL A 51 -8.15 2.83 -15.62
C VAL A 51 -8.37 4.09 -14.78
N SER A 52 -8.50 5.27 -15.40
CA SER A 52 -8.66 6.52 -14.66
C SER A 52 -9.91 6.51 -13.78
N ARG A 53 -11.04 6.06 -14.32
CA ARG A 53 -12.32 6.03 -13.58
C ARG A 53 -12.30 5.02 -12.43
N HIS A 54 -11.68 3.86 -12.63
CA HIS A 54 -11.50 2.89 -11.56
C HIS A 54 -10.55 3.40 -10.46
N LEU A 55 -9.48 4.12 -10.80
CA LEU A 55 -8.59 4.73 -9.81
C LEU A 55 -9.30 5.82 -8.99
N VAL A 56 -10.18 6.62 -9.62
CA VAL A 56 -11.00 7.60 -8.88
C VAL A 56 -11.94 6.92 -7.90
N MET A 57 -12.64 5.85 -8.34
CA MET A 57 -13.50 5.06 -7.45
C MET A 57 -12.71 4.42 -6.30
N ALA A 58 -11.51 3.90 -6.58
CA ALA A 58 -10.64 3.35 -5.56
C ALA A 58 -10.29 4.40 -4.50
N GLY A 59 -9.88 5.61 -4.90
CA GLY A 59 -9.63 6.70 -3.97
C GLY A 59 -10.87 7.12 -3.16
N ARG A 60 -12.03 7.26 -3.82
CA ARG A 60 -13.30 7.66 -3.18
C ARG A 60 -13.75 6.72 -2.08
N LEU A 61 -13.55 5.42 -2.27
CA LEU A 61 -14.06 4.37 -1.39
C LEU A 61 -13.04 3.94 -0.32
N MET A 62 -11.81 4.44 -0.35
CA MET A 62 -10.72 3.94 0.48
C MET A 62 -11.03 3.95 1.97
N ASP A 63 -11.68 5.01 2.47
CA ASP A 63 -12.02 5.15 3.89
C ASP A 63 -13.39 4.56 4.25
N THR A 64 -14.31 4.45 3.29
CA THR A 64 -15.70 4.04 3.53
C THR A 64 -15.96 2.56 3.26
N ASP A 65 -15.36 2.01 2.21
CA ASP A 65 -15.45 0.60 1.82
C ASP A 65 -14.11 0.14 1.21
N PRO A 66 -13.12 -0.19 2.07
CA PRO A 66 -11.78 -0.56 1.61
C PRO A 66 -11.75 -1.78 0.68
N GLU A 67 -12.66 -2.73 0.90
CA GLU A 67 -12.73 -3.96 0.09
C GLU A 67 -13.22 -3.64 -1.32
N LEU A 68 -14.28 -2.83 -1.46
CA LEU A 68 -14.74 -2.38 -2.77
C LEU A 68 -13.71 -1.47 -3.45
N SER A 69 -13.05 -0.59 -2.69
CA SER A 69 -11.93 0.24 -3.17
C SER A 69 -10.83 -0.61 -3.80
N PHE A 70 -10.43 -1.69 -3.13
CA PHE A 70 -9.45 -2.65 -3.62
C PHE A 70 -9.92 -3.37 -4.89
N GLN A 71 -11.19 -3.77 -4.97
CA GLN A 71 -11.76 -4.34 -6.21
C GLN A 71 -11.71 -3.38 -7.40
N HIS A 72 -11.91 -2.07 -7.17
CA HIS A 72 -11.75 -1.06 -8.22
C HIS A 72 -10.28 -0.95 -8.66
N ALA A 73 -9.32 -0.95 -7.73
CA ALA A 73 -7.90 -0.92 -8.05
C ALA A 73 -7.47 -2.18 -8.85
N LEU A 74 -7.97 -3.36 -8.47
CA LEU A 74 -7.77 -4.60 -9.26
C LEU A 74 -8.39 -4.51 -10.65
N ALA A 75 -9.55 -3.89 -10.81
CA ALA A 75 -10.16 -3.67 -12.11
C ALA A 75 -9.32 -2.72 -12.99
N ALA A 76 -8.66 -1.72 -12.41
CA ALA A 76 -7.68 -0.88 -13.08
C ALA A 76 -6.42 -1.66 -13.49
N SER A 77 -5.90 -2.53 -12.61
CA SER A 77 -4.67 -3.31 -12.87
C SER A 77 -4.78 -4.23 -14.09
N ARG A 78 -5.98 -4.72 -14.41
CA ARG A 78 -6.26 -5.54 -15.61
C ARG A 78 -5.85 -4.88 -16.93
N ARG A 79 -5.84 -3.54 -17.00
CA ARG A 79 -5.51 -2.75 -18.20
C ARG A 79 -4.34 -1.78 -17.99
N GLY A 80 -3.94 -1.53 -16.75
CA GLY A 80 -2.89 -0.59 -16.38
C GLY A 80 -1.76 -1.17 -15.53
N GLY A 81 -1.68 -2.50 -15.35
CA GLY A 81 -0.75 -3.14 -14.41
C GLY A 81 0.75 -2.97 -14.69
N ARG A 82 1.16 -2.26 -15.74
CA ARG A 82 2.57 -1.90 -15.98
C ARG A 82 2.91 -0.50 -15.44
N LEU A 83 1.92 0.26 -14.99
CA LEU A 83 2.10 1.63 -14.51
C LEU A 83 2.33 1.65 -13.00
N ALA A 84 3.32 2.43 -12.57
CA ALA A 84 3.63 2.60 -11.15
C ALA A 84 2.40 3.09 -10.36
N ALA A 85 1.68 4.11 -10.86
CA ALA A 85 0.48 4.63 -10.19
C ALA A 85 -0.62 3.58 -9.99
N VAL A 86 -0.75 2.63 -10.92
CA VAL A 86 -1.74 1.55 -10.78
C VAL A 86 -1.28 0.52 -9.75
N ARG A 87 0.02 0.20 -9.71
CA ARG A 87 0.61 -0.68 -8.70
C ARG A 87 0.49 -0.10 -7.30
N GLU A 88 0.77 1.19 -7.18
CA GLU A 88 0.60 1.95 -5.94
C GLU A 88 -0.85 1.93 -5.47
N ALA A 89 -1.81 2.22 -6.34
CA ALA A 89 -3.23 2.19 -5.99
C ALA A 89 -3.69 0.80 -5.50
N VAL A 90 -3.28 -0.27 -6.18
CA VAL A 90 -3.58 -1.64 -5.71
C VAL A 90 -2.93 -1.90 -4.36
N GLY A 91 -1.67 -1.49 -4.17
CA GLY A 91 -0.96 -1.67 -2.90
C GLY A 91 -1.62 -0.95 -1.73
N LEU A 92 -1.97 0.33 -1.90
CA LEU A 92 -2.61 1.15 -0.87
C LEU A 92 -4.01 0.64 -0.51
N THR A 93 -4.82 0.30 -1.52
CA THR A 93 -6.17 -0.23 -1.28
C THR A 93 -6.16 -1.63 -0.68
N ALA A 94 -5.21 -2.50 -1.09
CA ALA A 94 -5.00 -3.79 -0.45
C ALA A 94 -4.60 -3.62 1.03
N TYR A 95 -3.71 -2.67 1.33
CA TYR A 95 -3.32 -2.37 2.70
C TYR A 95 -4.50 -1.88 3.54
N ALA A 96 -5.31 -0.95 3.01
CA ALA A 96 -6.51 -0.46 3.67
C ALA A 96 -7.55 -1.58 3.93
N ALA A 97 -7.67 -2.55 3.01
CA ALA A 97 -8.53 -3.72 3.15
C ALA A 97 -7.94 -4.84 4.04
N GLY A 98 -6.71 -4.69 4.55
CA GLY A 98 -6.04 -5.68 5.39
C GLY A 98 -5.39 -6.84 4.62
N HIS A 99 -5.33 -6.77 3.29
CA HIS A 99 -4.66 -7.76 2.43
C HIS A 99 -3.15 -7.53 2.39
N TYR A 100 -2.49 -7.59 3.54
CA TYR A 100 -1.08 -7.19 3.73
C TYR A 100 -0.10 -7.94 2.82
N GLY A 101 -0.33 -9.23 2.57
CA GLY A 101 0.50 -10.02 1.67
C GLY A 101 0.42 -9.55 0.21
N GLU A 102 -0.74 -9.08 -0.23
CA GLU A 102 -0.94 -8.53 -1.56
C GLU A 102 -0.38 -7.11 -1.67
N ALA A 103 -0.67 -6.27 -0.69
CA ALA A 103 -0.11 -4.93 -0.58
C ALA A 103 1.42 -4.96 -0.69
N LEU A 104 2.08 -5.86 0.06
CA LEU A 104 3.54 -5.98 0.05
C LEU A 104 4.10 -6.42 -1.31
N ARG A 105 3.42 -7.33 -2.04
CA ARG A 105 3.83 -7.72 -3.40
C ARG A 105 3.73 -6.54 -4.36
N GLU A 106 2.67 -5.76 -4.27
CA GLU A 106 2.44 -4.59 -5.12
C GLU A 106 3.42 -3.47 -4.81
N PHE A 107 3.72 -3.18 -3.54
CA PHE A 107 4.73 -2.17 -3.18
C PHE A 107 6.16 -2.54 -3.59
N ARG A 108 6.52 -3.84 -3.55
CA ARG A 108 7.80 -4.32 -4.11
C ARG A 108 7.87 -4.07 -5.62
N THR A 109 6.77 -4.34 -6.32
CA THR A 109 6.67 -4.07 -7.76
C THR A 109 6.71 -2.57 -8.06
N TYR A 110 5.98 -1.77 -7.29
CA TYR A 110 5.98 -0.31 -7.38
C TYR A 110 7.41 0.23 -7.28
N ARG A 111 8.13 -0.14 -6.21
CA ARG A 111 9.51 0.30 -5.95
C ARG A 111 10.47 -0.10 -7.06
N ARG A 112 10.30 -1.29 -7.65
CA ARG A 112 11.10 -1.72 -8.82
C ARG A 112 10.87 -0.85 -10.06
N ILE A 113 9.63 -0.38 -10.27
CA ILE A 113 9.26 0.42 -11.44
C ILE A 113 9.57 1.91 -11.23
N SER A 114 9.26 2.44 -10.05
CA SER A 114 9.39 3.87 -9.73
C SER A 114 10.78 4.23 -9.21
N GLY A 115 11.50 3.29 -8.60
CA GLY A 115 12.71 3.56 -7.82
C GLY A 115 12.45 4.29 -6.50
N SER A 116 11.18 4.52 -6.14
CA SER A 116 10.80 5.26 -4.93
C SER A 116 10.71 4.34 -3.71
N ASN A 117 11.29 4.80 -2.59
CA ASN A 117 11.22 4.13 -1.29
C ASN A 117 10.08 4.66 -0.40
N GLU A 118 9.22 5.57 -0.88
CA GLU A 118 8.24 6.29 -0.04
C GLU A 118 7.29 5.37 0.75
N HIS A 119 6.95 4.20 0.20
CA HIS A 119 6.06 3.22 0.83
C HIS A 119 6.76 2.21 1.74
N LEU A 120 8.06 2.38 2.01
CA LEU A 120 8.81 1.53 2.93
C LEU A 120 8.17 1.43 4.33
N PRO A 121 7.60 2.49 4.93
CA PRO A 121 6.85 2.38 6.18
C PRO A 121 5.64 1.43 6.06
N VAL A 122 4.87 1.54 4.98
CA VAL A 122 3.69 0.69 4.74
C VAL A 122 4.13 -0.76 4.51
N MET A 123 5.24 -1.00 3.82
CA MET A 123 5.81 -2.33 3.63
C MET A 123 6.23 -2.97 4.96
N ALA A 124 6.89 -2.21 5.85
CA ALA A 124 7.26 -2.69 7.18
C ALA A 124 6.02 -3.00 8.01
N ASP A 125 4.99 -2.16 7.93
CA ASP A 125 3.71 -2.41 8.61
C ASP A 125 2.97 -3.64 8.05
N CYS A 126 3.06 -3.91 6.74
CA CYS A 126 2.52 -5.15 6.17
C CYS A 126 3.20 -6.39 6.77
N GLU A 127 4.52 -6.39 6.97
CA GLU A 127 5.21 -7.50 7.65
C GLU A 127 4.72 -7.65 9.09
N ARG A 128 4.49 -6.53 9.80
CA ARG A 128 3.90 -6.52 11.14
C ARG A 128 2.48 -7.10 11.16
N GLY A 129 1.61 -6.66 10.24
CA GLY A 129 0.24 -7.17 10.09
C GLY A 129 0.15 -8.65 9.71
N MET A 130 1.22 -9.22 9.15
CA MET A 130 1.37 -10.67 8.92
C MET A 130 1.99 -11.42 10.10
N GLY A 131 2.17 -10.78 11.25
CA GLY A 131 2.76 -11.38 12.46
C GLY A 131 4.27 -11.54 12.39
N ARG A 132 4.98 -10.71 11.62
CA ARG A 132 6.44 -10.75 11.45
C ARG A 132 7.10 -9.44 11.89
N PRO A 133 6.96 -9.04 13.17
CA PRO A 133 7.51 -7.77 13.68
C PRO A 133 9.03 -7.67 13.54
N ASP A 134 9.77 -8.78 13.66
CA ASP A 134 11.23 -8.77 13.44
C ASP A 134 11.61 -8.33 12.02
N ARG A 135 10.88 -8.80 11.01
CA ARG A 135 11.11 -8.38 9.61
C ARG A 135 10.76 -6.91 9.37
N ALA A 136 9.75 -6.40 10.08
CA ALA A 136 9.45 -4.97 10.04
C ALA A 136 10.63 -4.15 10.57
N LEU A 137 11.23 -4.56 11.69
CA LEU A 137 12.40 -3.89 12.27
C LEU A 137 13.64 -3.98 11.38
N ASP A 138 13.85 -5.09 10.67
CA ASP A 138 14.94 -5.23 9.70
C ASP A 138 14.77 -4.26 8.53
N LEU A 139 13.56 -4.14 7.97
CA LEU A 139 13.26 -3.17 6.90
C LEU A 139 13.51 -1.73 7.36
N ILE A 140 13.12 -1.39 8.58
CA ILE A 140 13.30 -0.05 9.16
C ILE A 140 14.80 0.30 9.33
N ARG A 141 15.66 -0.69 9.53
CA ARG A 141 17.12 -0.51 9.68
C ARG A 141 17.89 -0.51 8.36
N SER A 142 17.21 -0.72 7.24
CA SER A 142 17.85 -0.79 5.93
C SER A 142 18.46 0.55 5.49
N GLU A 143 19.43 0.50 4.58
CA GLU A 143 20.01 1.73 4.00
C GLU A 143 18.96 2.53 3.23
N ASP A 144 18.01 1.85 2.58
CA ASP A 144 16.87 2.44 1.89
C ASP A 144 16.00 3.30 2.81
N ALA A 145 15.87 2.95 4.09
CA ALA A 145 15.13 3.74 5.07
C ALA A 145 15.76 5.12 5.32
N GLN A 146 17.08 5.28 5.08
CA GLN A 146 17.76 6.55 5.28
C GLN A 146 17.45 7.57 4.18
N THR A 147 17.00 7.11 3.01
CA THR A 147 16.66 7.97 1.87
C THR A 147 15.28 8.62 2.00
N LEU A 148 14.47 8.17 2.97
CA LEU A 148 13.17 8.77 3.25
C LEU A 148 13.30 10.22 3.72
N ASP A 149 12.26 10.99 3.37
CA ASP A 149 12.06 12.33 3.88
C ASP A 149 11.69 12.30 5.38
N THR A 150 11.43 13.47 5.96
CA THR A 150 11.14 13.57 7.39
C THR A 150 9.81 12.87 7.73
N ALA A 151 8.79 13.00 6.90
CA ALA A 151 7.51 12.35 7.13
C ALA A 151 7.63 10.82 7.07
N GLY A 152 8.32 10.28 6.07
CA GLY A 152 8.58 8.84 5.96
C GLY A 152 9.36 8.29 7.15
N LYS A 153 10.34 9.03 7.68
CA LYS A 153 11.08 8.64 8.89
C LYS A 153 10.21 8.63 10.15
N VAL A 154 9.28 9.58 10.27
CA VAL A 154 8.31 9.60 11.37
C VAL A 154 7.39 8.38 11.28
N GLU A 155 6.87 8.06 10.09
CA GLU A 155 6.06 6.85 9.90
C GLU A 155 6.85 5.58 10.22
N LEU A 156 8.13 5.47 9.84
CA LEU A 156 8.96 4.33 10.26
C LEU A 156 9.09 4.22 11.78
N ALA A 157 9.23 5.35 12.49
CA ALA A 157 9.31 5.33 13.95
C ALA A 157 7.99 4.83 14.57
N ILE A 158 6.85 5.23 14.02
CA ILE A 158 5.53 4.73 14.42
C ILE A 158 5.41 3.22 14.16
N VAL A 159 5.88 2.75 13.00
CA VAL A 159 5.86 1.32 12.69
C VAL A 159 6.81 0.54 13.61
N ALA A 160 8.00 1.07 13.88
CA ALA A 160 8.98 0.48 14.80
C ALA A 160 8.43 0.34 16.22
N SER A 161 7.74 1.38 16.69
CA SER A 161 7.07 1.37 18.00
C SER A 161 6.06 0.25 18.10
N GLY A 162 5.14 0.13 17.13
CA GLY A 162 4.16 -0.94 17.12
C GLY A 162 4.80 -2.34 16.98
N ALA A 163 5.83 -2.49 16.14
CA ALA A 163 6.54 -3.78 16.01
C ALA A 163 7.19 -4.22 17.32
N ARG A 164 7.75 -3.28 18.11
CA ARG A 164 8.27 -3.56 19.45
C ARG A 164 7.16 -3.88 20.45
N ALA A 165 6.02 -3.20 20.35
CA ALA A 165 4.86 -3.50 21.18
C ALA A 165 4.34 -4.93 20.93
N ASP A 166 4.32 -5.38 19.68
CA ASP A 166 3.94 -6.76 19.30
C ASP A 166 4.90 -7.81 19.87
N LEU A 167 6.19 -7.47 19.99
CA LEU A 167 7.20 -8.30 20.66
C LEU A 167 7.11 -8.24 22.20
N GLY A 168 6.21 -7.42 22.77
CA GLY A 168 6.07 -7.20 24.20
C GLY A 168 7.10 -6.24 24.80
N GLU A 169 7.94 -5.61 23.98
CA GLU A 169 8.99 -4.66 24.39
C GLU A 169 8.43 -3.24 24.59
N ARG A 170 7.44 -3.09 25.47
CA ARG A 170 6.64 -1.85 25.59
C ARG A 170 7.45 -0.59 25.88
N GLU A 171 8.44 -0.67 26.77
CA GLU A 171 9.35 0.45 27.05
C GLU A 171 10.17 0.84 25.81
N ALA A 172 10.62 -0.16 25.03
CA ALA A 172 11.36 0.10 23.80
C ALA A 172 10.44 0.66 22.70
N ALA A 173 9.14 0.34 22.72
CA ALA A 173 8.15 0.95 21.84
C ALA A 173 7.98 2.45 22.12
N VAL A 174 7.96 2.86 23.40
CA VAL A 174 7.96 4.28 23.79
C VAL A 174 9.23 4.96 23.28
N ALA A 175 10.40 4.37 23.58
CA ALA A 175 11.69 4.93 23.17
C ALA A 175 11.85 5.08 21.65
N ALA A 176 11.21 4.22 20.85
CA ALA A 176 11.25 4.30 19.38
C ALA A 176 10.59 5.58 18.82
N LEU A 177 9.67 6.19 19.58
CA LEU A 177 8.93 7.40 19.19
C LEU A 177 9.57 8.69 19.71
N GLU A 178 10.58 8.59 20.58
CA GLU A 178 11.33 9.74 21.13
C GLU A 178 12.35 10.28 20.12
N ILE A 179 11.85 10.59 18.92
CA ILE A 179 12.61 11.17 17.81
C ILE A 179 12.60 12.69 17.86
N PRO A 180 13.54 13.40 17.21
CA PRO A 180 13.58 14.87 17.21
C PRO A 180 12.31 15.56 16.71
N GLN A 181 11.50 14.86 15.92
CA GLN A 181 10.22 15.33 15.38
C GLN A 181 9.08 15.29 16.40
N LEU A 182 9.25 14.60 17.53
CA LEU A 182 8.31 14.60 18.65
C LEU A 182 8.45 15.92 19.44
N ASP A 183 8.05 17.03 18.82
CA ASP A 183 8.08 18.37 19.40
C ASP A 183 6.65 18.86 19.66
N MET A 184 6.29 18.97 20.94
CA MET A 184 4.96 19.39 21.37
C MET A 184 4.57 20.78 20.85
N ASN A 185 5.53 21.62 20.44
CA ASN A 185 5.27 23.00 20.01
C ASN A 185 5.15 23.16 18.49
N ARG A 186 5.28 22.08 17.71
CA ARG A 186 5.24 22.14 16.24
C ARG A 186 4.18 21.20 15.67
N ALA A 187 3.33 21.74 14.83
CA ALA A 187 2.34 20.98 14.07
C ALA A 187 2.80 20.84 12.61
N PHE A 188 3.36 19.68 12.28
CA PHE A 188 3.56 19.22 10.91
C PHE A 188 2.43 18.25 10.53
N SER A 189 2.27 17.95 9.24
CA SER A 189 1.25 17.02 8.76
C SER A 189 1.27 15.64 9.46
N PHE A 190 2.44 15.15 9.87
CA PHE A 190 2.59 13.90 10.60
C PHE A 190 2.40 14.03 12.13
N SER A 191 2.42 15.25 12.70
CA SER A 191 2.44 15.47 14.15
C SER A 191 1.23 14.88 14.87
N PRO A 192 -0.02 15.06 14.41
CA PRO A 192 -1.18 14.46 15.08
C PRO A 192 -1.08 12.94 15.24
N ARG A 193 -0.64 12.25 14.18
CA ARG A 193 -0.50 10.79 14.15
C ARG A 193 0.64 10.35 15.07
N LEU A 194 1.78 11.04 15.04
CA LEU A 194 2.90 10.79 15.95
C LEU A 194 2.52 10.97 17.43
N PHE A 195 1.81 12.05 17.76
CA PHE A 195 1.38 12.34 19.14
C PHE A 195 0.40 11.29 19.68
N ARG A 196 -0.53 10.82 18.84
CA ARG A 196 -1.41 9.69 19.20
C ARG A 196 -0.63 8.41 19.44
N ALA A 197 0.24 8.03 18.51
CA ALA A 197 1.07 6.84 18.65
C ALA A 197 1.92 6.88 19.93
N TYR A 198 2.47 8.05 20.28
CA TYR A 198 3.24 8.23 21.50
C TYR A 198 2.36 8.13 22.75
N ALA A 199 1.17 8.73 22.72
CA ALA A 199 0.22 8.60 23.82
C ALA A 199 -0.20 7.14 24.05
N ASP A 200 -0.51 6.39 22.99
CA ASP A 200 -0.88 4.98 23.08
C ASP A 200 0.27 4.14 23.66
N ALA A 201 1.51 4.39 23.24
CA ALA A 201 2.69 3.73 23.78
C ALA A 201 2.92 4.06 25.27
N LEU A 202 2.72 5.32 25.67
CA LEU A 202 2.80 5.76 27.06
C LEU A 202 1.74 5.10 27.94
N ASP A 203 0.50 5.00 27.46
CA ASP A 203 -0.57 4.37 28.21
C ASP A 203 -0.32 2.87 28.39
N ALA A 204 0.25 2.21 27.37
CA ALA A 204 0.61 0.79 27.44
C ALA A 204 1.68 0.44 28.50
N VAL A 205 2.48 1.43 28.93
CA VAL A 205 3.44 1.31 30.05
C VAL A 205 2.92 1.92 31.36
N GLY A 206 1.66 2.39 31.40
CA GLY A 206 1.01 2.93 32.60
C GLY A 206 1.30 4.42 32.86
N ARG A 207 1.84 5.16 31.90
CA ARG A 207 2.11 6.61 31.98
C ARG A 207 0.90 7.44 31.52
N SER A 208 -0.30 7.11 32.01
CA SER A 208 -1.58 7.65 31.51
C SER A 208 -1.73 9.17 31.63
N THR A 209 -1.11 9.81 32.62
CA THR A 209 -1.13 11.28 32.75
C THR A 209 -0.39 11.98 31.63
N GLU A 210 0.74 11.40 31.20
CA GLU A 210 1.51 11.91 30.07
C GLU A 210 0.80 11.60 28.76
N ALA A 211 0.25 10.39 28.61
CA ALA A 211 -0.57 10.01 27.46
C ALA A 211 -1.72 10.99 27.22
N ALA A 212 -2.47 11.36 28.27
CA ALA A 212 -3.56 12.33 28.18
C ALA A 212 -3.07 13.72 27.70
N THR A 213 -1.86 14.13 28.09
CA THR A 213 -1.27 15.40 27.62
C THR A 213 -0.98 15.34 26.13
N TRP A 214 -0.39 14.25 25.65
CA TRP A 214 -0.08 14.05 24.23
C TRP A 214 -1.33 13.88 23.36
N LEU A 215 -2.38 13.20 23.85
CA LEU A 215 -3.69 13.16 23.17
C LEU A 215 -4.30 14.54 23.03
N GLY A 216 -4.26 15.36 24.10
CA GLY A 216 -4.71 16.74 24.05
C GLY A 216 -3.92 17.57 23.04
N GLN A 217 -2.63 17.29 22.87
CA GLN A 217 -1.80 17.95 21.87
C GLN A 217 -2.08 17.46 20.45
N ALA A 218 -2.39 16.19 20.25
CA ALA A 218 -2.79 15.65 18.95
C ALA A 218 -3.99 16.40 18.40
N VAL A 219 -5.04 16.58 19.22
CA VAL A 219 -6.25 17.34 18.85
C VAL A 219 -5.91 18.79 18.49
N LYS A 220 -5.10 19.47 19.30
CA LYS A 220 -4.68 20.86 18.99
C LYS A 220 -3.88 20.94 17.69
N ALA A 221 -3.05 19.95 17.40
CA ALA A 221 -2.28 19.90 16.17
C ALA A 221 -3.20 19.70 14.95
N GLU A 222 -4.26 18.90 15.06
CA GLU A 222 -5.26 18.74 13.98
C GLU A 222 -6.04 20.02 13.72
N SER A 223 -6.53 20.67 14.79
CA SER A 223 -7.22 21.95 14.67
C SER A 223 -6.32 23.01 14.04
N ALA A 224 -5.03 23.04 14.41
CA ALA A 224 -4.06 23.97 13.81
C ALA A 224 -3.77 23.67 12.32
N LEU A 225 -3.90 22.42 11.89
CA LEU A 225 -3.71 22.00 10.51
C LEU A 225 -5.00 22.03 9.67
N GLY A 226 -6.15 22.33 10.29
CA GLY A 226 -7.46 22.31 9.63
C GLY A 226 -7.85 20.91 9.16
N ILE A 227 -7.40 19.86 9.87
CA ILE A 227 -7.74 18.46 9.57
C ILE A 227 -9.12 18.10 10.14
N ASP A 228 -9.60 18.83 11.15
CA ASP A 228 -10.91 18.61 11.75
C ASP A 228 -12.04 18.90 10.73
N ASP A 229 -12.88 17.90 10.45
CA ASP A 229 -14.02 17.95 9.51
C ASP A 229 -15.07 19.04 9.84
N ASP A 230 -14.97 19.70 11.00
CA ASP A 230 -15.89 20.72 11.50
C ASP A 230 -15.37 22.16 11.37
N ALA A 231 -14.15 22.38 10.87
CA ALA A 231 -13.57 23.73 10.80
C ALA A 231 -13.88 24.43 9.46
N ASP A 232 -14.82 25.37 9.47
CA ASP A 232 -14.82 26.50 8.54
C ASP A 232 -13.40 27.12 8.57
N PRO A 233 -12.69 27.27 7.44
CA PRO A 233 -11.27 27.64 7.44
C PRO A 233 -11.06 29.04 8.00
N PHE A 234 -10.85 29.13 9.31
CA PHE A 234 -10.50 30.35 10.02
C PHE A 234 -8.97 30.45 10.05
N ILE A 235 -8.41 31.25 9.15
CA ILE A 235 -7.00 31.62 9.21
C ILE A 235 -6.84 32.58 10.40
N VAL A 236 -6.37 32.04 11.53
CA VAL A 236 -5.93 32.84 12.67
C VAL A 236 -4.41 32.93 12.61
N ASP A 237 -3.90 34.13 12.29
CA ASP A 237 -2.49 34.46 12.53
C ASP A 237 -2.28 34.44 14.06
N LEU A 238 -1.61 33.41 14.56
CA LEU A 238 -1.28 33.25 15.99
C LEU A 238 -0.09 34.12 16.43
N ALA A 239 0.07 35.30 15.85
CA ALA A 239 0.99 36.33 16.34
C ALA A 239 0.14 37.45 16.95
N GLU A 240 0.17 37.54 18.27
CA GLU A 240 -0.41 38.65 19.02
C GLU A 240 0.24 39.99 18.61
N GLU A 241 -0.61 41.02 18.64
CA GLU A 241 -0.38 42.41 18.26
C GLU A 241 0.80 43.04 19.02
N ASP A 242 1.74 43.66 18.30
CA ASP A 242 2.58 44.73 18.84
C ASP A 242 2.46 45.97 17.94
N GLU A 243 1.62 46.89 18.43
CA GLU A 243 1.73 48.35 18.40
C GLU A 243 1.76 49.10 17.04
N GLU A 244 0.74 49.95 16.88
CA GLU A 244 0.63 50.98 15.84
C GLU A 244 1.84 51.95 15.86
N GLU A 245 2.72 51.87 14.86
CA GLU A 245 3.58 53.00 14.49
C GLU A 245 3.15 53.64 13.16
N GLU A 246 2.74 54.91 13.26
CA GLU A 246 2.29 55.81 12.20
C GLU A 246 3.24 55.87 10.98
N ARG A 247 2.75 55.47 9.80
CA ARG A 247 3.47 55.67 8.53
C ARG A 247 3.24 57.08 7.97
N LYS A 248 4.27 57.93 8.00
CA LYS A 248 4.40 59.11 7.12
C LYS A 248 5.16 58.75 5.82
N PRO A 249 4.76 59.28 4.65
CA PRO A 249 5.33 58.87 3.37
C PRO A 249 6.68 59.56 3.08
N ARG A 250 7.69 58.80 2.63
CA ARG A 250 8.96 59.34 2.12
C ARG A 250 9.01 59.33 0.59
N LYS A 251 9.33 60.50 0.05
CA LYS A 251 9.46 60.88 -1.37
C LYS A 251 10.79 60.37 -1.94
N LYS A 252 10.78 59.91 -3.21
CA LYS A 252 11.98 59.59 -4.02
C LYS A 252 12.89 60.82 -4.17
N GLN A 253 14.20 60.63 -4.06
CA GLN A 253 15.18 61.47 -4.75
C GLN A 253 16.42 60.65 -5.15
N ASP A 254 16.77 60.80 -6.42
CA ASP A 254 17.97 60.33 -7.09
C ASP A 254 19.23 60.91 -6.44
N THR A 255 20.29 60.11 -6.35
CA THR A 255 21.65 60.61 -6.15
C THR A 255 22.56 60.08 -7.25
N SER A 256 22.84 60.97 -8.21
CA SER A 256 23.99 60.92 -9.10
C SER A 256 25.29 61.03 -8.31
N MET A 257 26.29 60.21 -8.66
CA MET A 257 27.69 60.54 -8.43
C MET A 257 28.45 60.44 -9.74
N PHE A 258 28.86 61.59 -10.25
CA PHE A 258 30.03 61.70 -11.11
C PHE A 258 31.27 61.66 -10.21
N ASN A 259 32.37 61.09 -10.71
CA ASN A 259 33.69 61.63 -10.42
C ASN A 259 34.37 61.97 -11.74
N ALA A 260 34.96 63.17 -11.73
CA ALA A 260 35.84 63.71 -12.74
C ALA A 260 37.18 63.01 -12.63
N ASP A 261 37.59 62.36 -13.71
CA ASP A 261 38.96 62.28 -14.23
C ASP A 261 38.87 61.37 -15.45
N GLY A 262 38.88 61.99 -16.63
CA GLY A 262 38.70 61.30 -17.90
C GLY A 262 39.89 60.42 -18.22
N GLU A 263 39.77 59.12 -17.95
CA GLU A 263 40.62 58.11 -18.56
C GLU A 263 39.86 56.80 -18.76
N ALA A 264 39.89 56.30 -20.00
CA ALA A 264 39.20 55.10 -20.42
C ALA A 264 39.92 53.86 -19.89
N ILE A 265 39.28 53.11 -18.98
CA ILE A 265 39.76 51.78 -18.59
C ILE A 265 39.11 50.74 -19.49
N VAL A 266 39.88 50.27 -20.46
CA VAL A 266 39.60 49.09 -21.28
C VAL A 266 39.79 47.84 -20.39
N PRO A 267 38.79 46.96 -20.20
CA PRO A 267 39.03 45.68 -19.55
C PRO A 267 39.64 44.68 -20.54
N GLU A 268 40.86 44.22 -20.25
CA GLU A 268 41.51 43.08 -20.92
C GLU A 268 40.87 41.73 -20.51
N PRO A 269 40.92 40.69 -21.38
CA PRO A 269 40.24 39.41 -21.16
C PRO A 269 41.17 38.35 -20.54
N LYS A 270 40.65 37.51 -19.61
CA LYS A 270 41.36 36.29 -19.15
C LYS A 270 40.46 35.05 -18.99
N VAL A 271 40.57 34.19 -20.01
CA VAL A 271 40.80 32.72 -20.09
C VAL A 271 39.88 31.72 -19.30
N PRO A 272 39.39 30.64 -19.97
CA PRO A 272 38.49 29.64 -19.37
C PRO A 272 39.20 28.54 -18.56
N VAL A 273 38.53 28.05 -17.51
CA VAL A 273 38.98 26.94 -16.65
C VAL A 273 38.61 25.58 -17.28
N LYS A 274 39.61 24.71 -17.42
CA LYS A 274 39.50 23.32 -17.89
C LYS A 274 38.90 22.41 -16.81
N ARG A 275 37.96 21.55 -17.24
CA ARG A 275 37.47 20.38 -16.49
C ARG A 275 38.51 19.26 -16.51
N THR A 276 38.72 18.60 -15.38
CA THR A 276 39.50 17.35 -15.26
C THR A 276 38.56 16.13 -15.30
N PRO A 277 39.00 14.98 -15.84
CA PRO A 277 38.16 13.79 -16.02
C PRO A 277 38.10 12.90 -14.77
N ALA A 278 36.98 12.20 -14.62
CA ALA A 278 36.71 11.22 -13.57
C ALA A 278 37.49 9.91 -13.80
N VAL A 279 37.87 9.28 -12.69
CA VAL A 279 38.57 7.99 -12.62
C VAL A 279 37.50 6.88 -12.58
N PRO A 280 37.63 5.77 -13.33
CA PRO A 280 36.71 4.65 -13.21
C PRO A 280 37.09 3.80 -11.99
N VAL A 281 36.12 3.53 -11.12
CA VAL A 281 36.23 2.54 -10.05
C VAL A 281 35.53 1.28 -10.55
N GLU A 282 36.31 0.21 -10.74
CA GLU A 282 35.81 -1.14 -10.95
C GLU A 282 35.12 -1.60 -9.66
N ILE A 283 33.83 -1.91 -9.75
CA ILE A 283 33.06 -2.55 -8.68
C ILE A 283 33.02 -4.03 -9.04
N ASP A 284 33.60 -4.83 -8.15
CA ASP A 284 33.63 -6.28 -8.18
C ASP A 284 32.23 -6.80 -7.82
N ASP A 285 31.52 -7.32 -8.81
CA ASP A 285 30.23 -8.01 -8.67
C ASP A 285 30.46 -9.36 -7.97
N ALA A 286 30.31 -9.36 -6.65
CA ALA A 286 30.19 -10.58 -5.86
C ALA A 286 28.70 -10.85 -5.58
N GLU A 287 28.18 -11.80 -6.36
CA GLU A 287 26.92 -12.53 -6.23
C GLU A 287 26.45 -12.70 -4.77
N SER A 288 25.20 -12.33 -4.50
CA SER A 288 24.45 -12.84 -3.34
C SER A 288 23.08 -13.36 -3.81
N ASP A 289 23.05 -14.67 -4.01
CA ASP A 289 21.94 -15.62 -3.94
C ASP A 289 20.53 -15.10 -4.25
N TYR A 290 20.23 -15.13 -5.54
CA TYR A 290 18.90 -15.15 -6.14
C TYR A 290 18.07 -16.32 -5.58
N PHE A 291 17.08 -16.02 -4.74
CA PHE A 291 16.05 -16.99 -4.37
C PHE A 291 15.14 -17.24 -5.56
N GLU A 292 15.37 -18.36 -6.22
CA GLU A 292 14.59 -18.94 -7.30
C GLU A 292 13.19 -19.31 -6.78
N SER A 293 12.16 -18.58 -7.20
CA SER A 293 10.78 -19.00 -6.98
C SER A 293 10.43 -20.03 -8.05
N ASP A 294 10.29 -21.29 -7.62
CA ASP A 294 9.81 -22.43 -8.39
C ASP A 294 8.31 -22.29 -8.71
N ASP A 295 7.98 -21.41 -9.65
CA ASP A 295 6.65 -21.32 -10.26
C ASP A 295 6.72 -21.91 -11.68
N ALA A 296 6.83 -23.23 -11.72
CA ALA A 296 6.88 -24.04 -12.93
C ALA A 296 5.49 -24.26 -13.53
N GLU A 297 4.71 -23.22 -13.82
CA GLU A 297 3.45 -23.38 -14.57
C GLU A 297 3.14 -22.15 -15.45
N SER A 298 4.07 -21.76 -16.32
CA SER A 298 3.73 -20.97 -17.50
C SER A 298 4.79 -21.12 -18.58
N ASP A 299 4.69 -22.17 -19.40
CA ASP A 299 5.12 -22.16 -20.81
C ASP A 299 4.81 -23.52 -21.47
N GLU A 300 3.54 -23.78 -21.75
CA GLU A 300 3.16 -24.76 -22.77
C GLU A 300 1.92 -24.25 -23.51
N PHE A 301 2.12 -23.40 -24.52
CA PHE A 301 1.44 -23.56 -25.81
C PHE A 301 1.98 -22.53 -26.82
N SER A 302 2.99 -22.94 -27.59
CA SER A 302 3.25 -22.33 -28.88
C SER A 302 3.96 -23.35 -29.78
N ALA A 303 3.16 -24.14 -30.48
CA ALA A 303 3.61 -24.85 -31.68
C ALA A 303 2.53 -24.70 -32.75
N ASP A 304 2.79 -23.79 -33.69
CA ASP A 304 2.25 -23.85 -35.05
C ASP A 304 2.67 -25.20 -35.64
N ASP A 305 1.69 -26.05 -35.94
CA ASP A 305 1.91 -27.26 -36.73
C ASP A 305 1.49 -26.97 -38.17
N ALA A 306 2.50 -26.78 -39.02
CA ALA A 306 2.37 -26.66 -40.46
C ALA A 306 2.94 -27.92 -41.11
N GLU A 307 2.08 -28.88 -41.42
CA GLU A 307 2.40 -30.07 -42.20
C GLU A 307 2.23 -29.79 -43.72
N PRO A 308 3.18 -30.19 -44.58
CA PRO A 308 3.07 -30.10 -46.03
C PRO A 308 2.49 -31.37 -46.68
N GLU A 309 1.97 -31.20 -47.89
CA GLU A 309 1.35 -32.23 -48.74
C GLU A 309 2.27 -33.41 -49.12
N GLY A 310 1.65 -34.59 -49.24
CA GLY A 310 2.16 -35.75 -49.96
C GLY A 310 1.04 -36.70 -50.35
N THR A 311 0.74 -36.77 -51.64
CA THR A 311 -0.35 -37.54 -52.27
C THR A 311 0.07 -38.96 -52.68
N GLU A 312 -0.93 -39.85 -52.65
CA GLU A 312 -1.14 -41.09 -53.43
C GLU A 312 -0.53 -42.41 -52.96
N ALA A 313 -1.40 -43.35 -52.55
CA ALA A 313 -1.60 -44.62 -53.24
C ALA A 313 -2.89 -45.33 -52.76
N ASP A 314 -3.74 -45.63 -53.74
CA ASP A 314 -4.92 -46.50 -53.74
C ASP A 314 -4.52 -47.99 -53.73
N ASP A 315 -5.21 -48.82 -52.94
CA ASP A 315 -5.73 -50.13 -53.38
C ASP A 315 -6.38 -50.94 -52.24
N GLY A 316 -7.60 -51.46 -52.49
CA GLY A 316 -7.88 -52.87 -52.22
C GLY A 316 -8.70 -53.28 -50.98
N ASN A 317 -10.02 -53.07 -51.05
CA ASN A 317 -11.13 -53.97 -50.67
C ASN A 317 -10.83 -55.29 -49.89
N SER A 318 -11.63 -55.59 -48.84
CA SER A 318 -12.49 -56.81 -48.77
C SER A 318 -13.04 -57.11 -47.35
N THR A 319 -14.38 -57.27 -47.25
CA THR A 319 -15.16 -58.27 -46.43
C THR A 319 -15.09 -58.20 -44.89
N ASP A 320 -16.09 -58.55 -44.07
CA ASP A 320 -17.43 -59.14 -44.18
C ASP A 320 -18.00 -59.25 -42.73
N ALA A 321 -19.34 -59.24 -42.61
CA ALA A 321 -20.21 -59.69 -41.49
C ALA A 321 -19.96 -59.18 -40.03
N GLY A 322 -20.95 -58.86 -39.21
CA GLY A 322 -22.40 -58.96 -39.32
C GLY A 322 -23.06 -58.73 -37.94
N SER A 323 -24.29 -58.18 -37.99
CA SER A 323 -25.46 -58.46 -37.13
C SER A 323 -25.46 -58.24 -35.60
N THR A 324 -26.23 -57.21 -35.20
CA THR A 324 -27.45 -57.22 -34.32
C THR A 324 -27.44 -57.68 -32.85
N ASP A 325 -27.90 -56.74 -32.02
CA ASP A 325 -29.07 -56.79 -31.11
C ASP A 325 -29.03 -57.45 -29.71
N GLU A 326 -29.32 -56.57 -28.75
CA GLU A 326 -30.37 -56.63 -27.69
C GLU A 326 -30.30 -57.59 -26.49
N HIS A 327 -30.35 -56.95 -25.31
CA HIS A 327 -31.23 -57.16 -24.13
C HIS A 327 -31.09 -58.38 -23.20
N GLY A 328 -31.30 -58.08 -21.90
CA GLY A 328 -31.56 -59.01 -20.78
C GLY A 328 -30.49 -58.92 -19.70
N ASN A 329 -30.63 -58.11 -18.64
CA ASN A 329 -31.41 -58.32 -17.40
C ASN A 329 -31.10 -59.61 -16.64
N ASP A 330 -30.94 -59.45 -15.31
CA ASP A 330 -31.18 -60.40 -14.19
C ASP A 330 -30.06 -60.25 -13.14
N THR A 331 -30.32 -59.50 -12.05
CA THR A 331 -30.72 -59.97 -10.69
C THR A 331 -29.62 -60.70 -9.92
N GLU A 332 -29.24 -60.14 -8.77
CA GLU A 332 -29.09 -60.91 -7.53
C GLU A 332 -29.28 -60.00 -6.30
N SER A 333 -30.07 -60.52 -5.37
CA SER A 333 -30.46 -59.96 -4.07
C SER A 333 -29.56 -60.48 -2.95
N ASP A 334 -29.86 -60.02 -1.73
CA ASP A 334 -29.59 -60.59 -0.40
C ASP A 334 -28.60 -59.74 0.44
N ASP A 335 -28.75 -59.55 1.76
CA ASP A 335 -29.90 -59.36 2.66
C ASP A 335 -29.32 -58.90 4.02
N GLU A 336 -30.13 -58.15 4.78
CA GLU A 336 -30.20 -57.99 6.25
C GLU A 336 -29.10 -57.44 7.21
N ASN A 337 -29.61 -56.55 8.11
CA ASN A 337 -29.37 -56.36 9.56
C ASN A 337 -28.09 -55.63 10.06
N ALA A 338 -28.11 -54.69 11.03
CA ALA A 338 -29.02 -54.50 12.17
C ALA A 338 -29.01 -53.06 12.77
N VAL A 339 -30.12 -52.76 13.44
CA VAL A 339 -30.53 -51.58 14.23
C VAL A 339 -29.89 -51.56 15.64
N ARG A 340 -29.57 -50.36 16.21
CA ARG A 340 -29.80 -49.88 17.62
C ARG A 340 -29.42 -48.38 17.69
N ASP A 341 -30.35 -47.43 17.70
CA ASP A 341 -31.25 -46.91 18.75
C ASP A 341 -30.59 -46.19 19.94
N ALA A 342 -31.12 -44.99 20.20
CA ALA A 342 -30.69 -43.97 21.14
C ALA A 342 -31.61 -43.97 22.37
N GLY A 343 -31.10 -43.57 23.54
CA GLY A 343 -31.93 -43.41 24.72
C GLY A 343 -31.18 -42.84 25.92
N ALA A 344 -31.47 -41.58 26.23
CA ALA A 344 -31.03 -40.83 27.41
C ALA A 344 -31.86 -41.20 28.65
N ILE A 345 -31.27 -41.24 29.86
CA ILE A 345 -31.95 -40.91 31.13
C ILE A 345 -30.95 -40.42 32.21
N THR A 346 -31.50 -39.65 33.15
CA THR A 346 -30.98 -38.63 34.06
C THR A 346 -30.57 -39.09 35.48
N SER A 347 -29.92 -38.16 36.22
CA SER A 347 -30.17 -37.79 37.65
C SER A 347 -29.23 -38.25 38.79
N GLY A 348 -28.95 -37.30 39.71
CA GLY A 348 -28.42 -37.45 41.10
C GLY A 348 -26.89 -37.30 41.23
N GLY A 349 -26.26 -36.58 42.17
CA GLY A 349 -26.60 -35.74 43.33
C GLY A 349 -25.26 -35.25 43.96
N SER A 350 -25.10 -33.96 44.31
CA SER A 350 -25.10 -33.39 45.68
C SER A 350 -23.80 -33.44 46.51
N ALA A 351 -23.32 -32.23 46.87
CA ALA A 351 -22.58 -31.78 48.09
C ALA A 351 -21.15 -32.34 48.39
N ALA A 352 -20.09 -31.53 48.36
CA ALA A 352 -19.57 -30.57 49.37
C ALA A 352 -18.76 -31.20 50.52
N ASN A 353 -17.46 -30.84 50.66
CA ASN A 353 -16.75 -30.54 51.94
C ASN A 353 -15.22 -30.33 51.78
N GLY A 354 -14.69 -29.41 52.62
CA GLY A 354 -13.27 -29.24 53.02
C GLY A 354 -12.61 -27.95 52.50
N GLU A 355 -12.63 -26.78 53.17
CA GLU A 355 -11.92 -26.41 54.43
C GLU A 355 -10.49 -26.99 54.50
N GLY A 356 -9.40 -26.26 54.73
CA GLY A 356 -9.18 -24.97 55.39
C GLY A 356 -7.88 -25.13 56.21
N ALA A 357 -6.90 -24.26 55.98
CA ALA A 357 -5.50 -24.36 56.44
C ALA A 357 -5.31 -24.36 57.98
N PRO A 358 -4.15 -24.82 58.50
CA PRO A 358 -3.71 -24.51 59.85
C PRO A 358 -2.61 -23.42 59.89
N LEU A 359 -2.74 -22.52 60.86
CA LEU A 359 -1.67 -21.71 61.44
C LEU A 359 -1.13 -22.44 62.68
N HIS A 360 0.17 -22.70 62.76
CA HIS A 360 1.01 -22.39 63.93
C HIS A 360 2.48 -22.78 63.69
N ASP A 361 3.35 -21.83 64.04
CA ASP A 361 4.82 -21.80 64.19
C ASP A 361 5.74 -22.00 62.98
#